data_AF-A0A370AY14-F1
#
_entry.id   AF-A0A370AY14-F1
#
_cell.length_a   1.000
_cell.length_b   1.000
_cell.length_c   1.000
_cell.angle_alpha   90.00
_cell.angle_beta   90.00
_cell.angle_gamma   90.00
#
_symmetry.space_group_name_H-M   'P 1'
#
loop_
_entity.id
_entity.type
_entity.pdbx_description
1 polymer ?
#
loop_
_entity_poly.entity_id
_entity_poly.type
_entity_poly.pdbx_seq_one_letter_code
_entity_poly.pdbx_strand_id
1 'polypeptide(L)'
;MGEPNEVAFRLTRRHRSVPRARATLHAVLGDWALSQTTRDEAELVLSELVTNALRVRVPGDRQVGVRIVRVPEEPLIRLEVSDAGAGRPEIQHPGEEETGGRGLMLVEALSHRWGVKERACGIGKTVWAELKAQAVVPEPTPPAEVPAAMVLPGHSVRVWGRWLTALGVRGDLDADGVLHVVIDLNDGPALRVHSREPLIVRKAGAPVLPRATETAPG
;
A
#
# COMPACT_ATOMS: atom_id res chain seq x y z
N MET A 1 11.71 -13.14 9.37
CA MET A 1 10.96 -14.21 8.66
C MET A 1 10.21 -13.49 7.55
N GLY A 2 10.59 -13.69 6.28
CA GLY A 2 10.07 -12.88 5.18
C GLY A 2 8.57 -13.00 5.06
N GLU A 3 7.88 -11.88 4.87
CA GLU A 3 6.44 -11.89 4.56
C GLU A 3 6.23 -12.68 3.26
N PRO A 4 5.25 -13.60 3.22
CA PRO A 4 4.97 -14.33 1.99
C PRO A 4 4.50 -13.33 0.93
N ASN A 5 5.32 -13.13 -0.10
CA ASN A 5 4.98 -12.30 -1.26
C ASN A 5 3.87 -12.91 -2.13
N GLU A 6 3.37 -14.09 -1.76
CA GLU A 6 2.35 -14.82 -2.51
C GLU A 6 1.42 -15.61 -1.59
N VAL A 7 0.12 -15.53 -1.87
CA VAL A 7 -0.92 -16.33 -1.22
C VAL A 7 -1.82 -16.95 -2.29
N ALA A 8 -2.04 -18.26 -2.20
CA ALA A 8 -2.90 -19.00 -3.12
C ALA A 8 -3.95 -19.82 -2.36
N PHE A 9 -5.20 -19.81 -2.84
CA PHE A 9 -6.29 -20.58 -2.24
C PHE A 9 -7.33 -21.00 -3.27
N ARG A 10 -8.25 -21.89 -2.86
CA ARG A 10 -9.34 -22.38 -3.71
C ARG A 10 -10.69 -22.07 -3.12
N LEU A 11 -11.65 -21.80 -4.01
CA LEU A 11 -13.03 -21.48 -3.70
C LEU A 11 -13.96 -22.51 -4.34
N THR A 12 -14.98 -22.91 -3.59
CA THR A 12 -16.11 -23.66 -4.14
C THR A 12 -16.95 -22.76 -5.05
N ARG A 13 -17.67 -23.34 -6.02
CA ARG A 13 -18.46 -22.56 -6.99
C ARG A 13 -19.82 -22.11 -6.42
N ARG A 14 -19.79 -21.25 -5.40
CA ARG A 14 -20.98 -20.72 -4.72
C ARG A 14 -20.85 -19.21 -4.57
N HIS A 15 -21.94 -18.45 -4.70
CA HIS A 15 -21.92 -16.98 -4.59
C HIS A 15 -21.30 -16.48 -3.27
N ARG A 16 -21.49 -17.21 -2.16
CA ARG A 16 -20.85 -16.92 -0.86
C ARG A 16 -19.31 -17.01 -0.85
N SER A 17 -18.70 -17.50 -1.91
CA SER A 17 -17.24 -17.52 -2.05
C SER A 17 -16.66 -16.17 -2.43
N VAL A 18 -17.45 -15.21 -2.95
CA VAL A 18 -16.97 -13.85 -3.22
C VAL A 18 -16.62 -13.10 -1.93
N PRO A 19 -17.49 -13.03 -0.89
CA PRO A 19 -17.11 -12.47 0.41
C PRO A 19 -15.88 -13.14 1.03
N ARG A 20 -15.72 -14.46 0.87
CA ARG A 20 -14.54 -15.17 1.37
C ARG A 20 -13.26 -14.74 0.64
N ALA A 21 -13.32 -14.54 -0.67
CA ALA A 21 -12.19 -14.04 -1.45
C ALA A 21 -11.75 -12.65 -0.96
N ARG A 22 -12.72 -11.76 -0.74
CA ARG A 22 -12.45 -10.42 -0.18
C ARG A 22 -11.83 -10.47 1.20
N ALA A 23 -12.39 -11.26 2.12
CA ALA A 23 -11.85 -11.40 3.47
C ALA A 23 -10.40 -11.88 3.46
N THR A 24 -10.06 -12.84 2.59
CA THR A 24 -8.67 -13.28 2.42
C THR A 24 -7.80 -12.20 1.81
N LEU A 25 -8.28 -11.46 0.81
CA LEU A 25 -7.55 -10.33 0.23
C LEU A 25 -7.22 -9.28 1.29
N HIS A 26 -8.18 -8.84 2.10
CA HIS A 26 -7.92 -7.86 3.15
C HIS A 26 -6.89 -8.33 4.16
N ALA A 27 -6.90 -9.61 4.55
CA ALA A 27 -5.88 -10.16 5.43
C ALA A 27 -4.49 -10.03 4.79
N VAL A 28 -4.34 -10.40 3.51
CA VAL A 28 -3.06 -10.31 2.78
C VAL A 28 -2.60 -8.87 2.58
N LEU A 29 -3.49 -7.96 2.17
CA LEU A 29 -3.13 -6.56 1.92
C LEU A 29 -2.97 -5.74 3.22
N GLY A 30 -3.49 -6.27 4.34
CA GLY A 30 -3.25 -5.73 5.69
C GLY A 30 -1.77 -5.76 6.03
N ASP A 31 -1.10 -6.86 5.69
CA ASP A 31 0.32 -7.08 5.98
C ASP A 31 1.23 -6.23 5.07
N TRP A 32 0.81 -5.90 3.84
CA TRP A 32 1.67 -5.22 2.85
C TRP A 32 1.75 -3.68 2.93
N ALA A 33 1.19 -3.05 3.98
CA ALA A 33 1.25 -1.59 4.22
C ALA A 33 0.81 -0.71 3.02
N LEU A 34 -0.21 -1.15 2.30
CA LEU A 34 -0.74 -0.49 1.10
C LEU A 34 -1.76 0.60 1.43
N SER A 35 -1.91 1.59 0.54
CA SER A 35 -2.92 2.65 0.66
C SER A 35 -4.34 2.08 0.65
N GLN A 36 -5.28 2.78 1.30
CA GLN A 36 -6.67 2.35 1.34
C GLN A 36 -7.28 2.29 -0.07
N THR A 37 -6.96 3.26 -0.94
CA THR A 37 -7.36 3.26 -2.36
C THR A 37 -6.92 1.99 -3.06
N THR A 38 -5.66 1.57 -2.91
CA THR A 38 -5.15 0.33 -3.53
C THR A 38 -5.93 -0.90 -3.03
N ARG A 39 -6.29 -0.92 -1.74
CA ARG A 39 -7.05 -2.03 -1.13
C ARG A 39 -8.47 -2.10 -1.69
N ASP A 40 -9.14 -0.97 -1.82
CA ASP A 40 -10.51 -0.88 -2.34
C ASP A 40 -10.57 -1.27 -3.82
N GLU A 41 -9.61 -0.80 -4.62
CA GLU A 41 -9.48 -1.16 -6.04
C GLU A 41 -9.21 -2.66 -6.20
N ALA A 42 -8.30 -3.22 -5.42
CA ALA A 42 -7.99 -4.65 -5.45
C ALA A 42 -9.19 -5.51 -5.03
N GLU A 43 -9.98 -5.07 -4.05
CA GLU A 43 -11.20 -5.74 -3.61
C GLU A 43 -12.26 -5.80 -4.71
N LEU A 44 -12.49 -4.69 -5.40
CA LEU A 44 -13.40 -4.60 -6.54
C LEU A 44 -12.95 -5.50 -7.68
N VAL A 45 -11.68 -5.39 -8.09
CA VAL A 45 -11.11 -6.20 -9.16
C VAL A 45 -11.22 -7.69 -8.83
N LEU A 46 -10.82 -8.11 -7.63
CA LEU A 46 -10.91 -9.52 -7.24
C LEU A 46 -12.36 -10.01 -7.22
N SER A 47 -13.30 -9.19 -6.75
CA SER A 47 -14.72 -9.54 -6.71
C SER A 47 -15.28 -9.77 -8.10
N GLU A 48 -14.95 -8.91 -9.06
CA GLU A 48 -15.38 -9.06 -10.45
C GLU A 48 -14.74 -10.29 -11.11
N LEU A 49 -13.43 -10.50 -10.92
CA LEU A 49 -12.75 -11.68 -11.47
C LEU A 49 -13.32 -12.99 -10.92
N VAL A 50 -13.56 -13.08 -9.60
CA VAL A 50 -14.17 -14.26 -8.98
C VAL A 50 -15.62 -14.43 -9.45
N THR A 51 -16.39 -13.35 -9.53
CA THR A 51 -17.79 -13.41 -10.01
C THR A 51 -17.87 -13.92 -11.45
N ASN A 52 -17.00 -13.41 -12.34
CA ASN A 52 -16.89 -13.90 -13.71
C ASN A 52 -16.49 -15.37 -13.75
N ALA A 53 -15.48 -15.76 -12.97
CA ALA A 53 -15.05 -17.14 -12.87
C ALA A 53 -16.15 -18.09 -12.38
N LEU A 54 -17.06 -17.64 -11.50
CA LEU A 54 -18.19 -18.41 -10.98
C LEU A 54 -19.33 -18.58 -12.00
N ARG A 55 -19.52 -17.63 -12.93
CA ARG A 55 -20.56 -17.68 -13.98
C ARG A 55 -20.29 -18.71 -15.06
N VAL A 56 -19.03 -19.07 -15.29
CA VAL A 56 -18.63 -20.05 -16.31
C VAL A 56 -19.24 -21.42 -16.00
N ARG A 57 -19.85 -22.07 -16.99
CA ARG A 57 -20.39 -23.43 -16.83
C ARG A 57 -19.26 -24.45 -16.92
N VAL A 58 -19.08 -25.23 -15.86
CA VAL A 58 -18.08 -26.30 -15.74
C VAL A 58 -18.67 -27.44 -14.89
N PRO A 59 -18.08 -28.66 -14.91
CA PRO A 59 -18.48 -29.72 -13.99
C PRO A 59 -18.46 -29.28 -12.51
N GLY A 60 -19.42 -29.76 -11.72
CA GLY A 60 -19.69 -29.27 -10.36
C GLY A 60 -18.57 -29.56 -9.33
N ASP A 61 -17.66 -30.47 -9.65
CA ASP A 61 -16.47 -30.81 -8.85
C ASP A 61 -15.31 -29.81 -9.04
N ARG A 62 -15.41 -28.90 -10.01
CA ARG A 62 -14.37 -27.90 -10.30
C ARG A 62 -14.41 -26.75 -9.30
N GLN A 63 -13.23 -26.25 -8.94
CA GLN A 63 -13.03 -25.12 -8.03
C GLN A 63 -12.50 -23.91 -8.78
N VAL A 64 -12.63 -22.72 -8.19
CA VAL A 64 -11.96 -21.50 -8.63
C VAL A 64 -10.67 -21.34 -7.84
N GLY A 65 -9.54 -21.19 -8.52
CA GLY A 65 -8.26 -20.87 -7.89
C GLY A 65 -8.06 -19.36 -7.82
N VAL A 66 -7.53 -18.87 -6.70
CA VAL A 66 -7.15 -17.47 -6.52
C VAL A 66 -5.68 -17.42 -6.10
N ARG A 67 -4.93 -16.47 -6.67
CA ARG A 67 -3.53 -16.19 -6.36
C ARG A 67 -3.35 -14.68 -6.20
N ILE A 68 -2.75 -14.25 -5.11
CA ILE A 68 -2.47 -12.85 -4.79
C ILE A 68 -0.97 -12.74 -4.61
N VAL A 69 -0.33 -11.86 -5.37
CA VAL A 69 1.13 -11.77 -5.42
C VAL A 69 1.55 -10.33 -5.34
N ARG A 70 2.53 -10.04 -4.49
CA ARG A 70 3.31 -8.81 -4.57
C ARG A 70 4.39 -9.02 -5.60
N VAL A 71 4.35 -8.27 -6.70
CA VAL A 71 5.31 -8.44 -7.80
C VAL A 71 6.70 -8.05 -7.27
N PRO A 72 7.72 -8.92 -7.36
CA PRO A 72 9.07 -8.57 -6.97
C PRO A 72 9.58 -7.39 -7.81
N GLU A 73 10.31 -6.46 -7.19
CA GLU A 73 11.02 -5.36 -7.87
C GLU A 73 10.12 -4.34 -8.60
N GLU A 74 8.82 -4.59 -8.73
CA GLU A 74 7.83 -3.66 -9.26
C GLU A 74 6.84 -3.23 -8.17
N PRO A 75 6.37 -1.97 -8.14
CA PRO A 75 5.34 -1.52 -7.20
C PRO A 75 3.96 -1.99 -7.68
N LEU A 76 3.76 -3.30 -7.83
CA LEU A 76 2.54 -3.90 -8.35
C LEU A 76 2.04 -5.05 -7.46
N ILE A 77 0.71 -5.21 -7.42
CA ILE A 77 0.03 -6.39 -6.89
C ILE A 77 -0.63 -7.09 -8.06
N ARG A 78 -0.42 -8.41 -8.16
CA ARG A 78 -1.05 -9.25 -9.17
C ARG A 78 -2.12 -10.13 -8.52
N LEU A 79 -3.33 -10.01 -9.04
CA LEU A 79 -4.47 -10.84 -8.71
C LEU A 79 -4.72 -11.81 -9.85
N GLU A 80 -4.76 -13.10 -9.57
CA GLU A 80 -5.08 -14.13 -10.57
C GLU A 80 -6.26 -14.97 -10.12
N VAL A 81 -7.20 -15.19 -11.03
CA VAL A 81 -8.36 -16.05 -10.84
C VAL A 81 -8.39 -17.09 -11.94
N SER A 82 -8.39 -18.36 -11.56
CA SER A 82 -8.38 -19.50 -12.48
C SER A 82 -9.68 -20.29 -12.41
N ASP A 83 -10.26 -20.59 -13.56
CA ASP A 83 -11.43 -21.45 -13.71
C ASP A 83 -11.19 -22.55 -14.76
N ALA A 84 -12.03 -23.58 -14.75
CA ALA A 84 -11.88 -24.75 -15.62
C ALA A 84 -12.62 -24.63 -16.97
N GLY A 85 -13.19 -23.46 -17.29
CA GLY A 85 -13.95 -23.28 -18.52
C GLY A 85 -13.14 -22.68 -19.65
N ALA A 86 -13.52 -23.03 -20.87
CA ALA A 86 -12.93 -22.53 -22.10
C ALA A 86 -13.35 -21.07 -22.40
N GLY A 87 -12.77 -20.51 -23.46
CA GLY A 87 -13.08 -19.16 -23.95
C GLY A 87 -12.28 -18.06 -23.26
N ARG A 88 -12.47 -16.82 -23.69
CA ARG A 88 -11.91 -15.63 -23.05
C ARG A 88 -13.06 -14.80 -22.46
N PRO A 89 -12.86 -14.10 -21.33
CA PRO A 89 -13.81 -13.10 -20.88
C PRO A 89 -13.90 -12.01 -21.96
N GLU A 90 -15.11 -11.72 -22.44
CA GLU A 90 -15.35 -10.64 -23.39
C GLU A 90 -15.80 -9.39 -22.63
N ILE A 91 -15.15 -8.26 -22.90
CA ILE A 91 -15.62 -6.96 -22.40
C ILE A 91 -16.96 -6.69 -23.08
N GLN A 92 -18.03 -6.62 -22.29
CA GLN A 92 -19.33 -6.22 -22.77
C GLN A 92 -19.53 -4.75 -22.45
N HIS A 93 -20.10 -4.00 -23.40
CA HIS A 93 -20.57 -2.63 -23.19
C HIS A 93 -22.10 -2.67 -23.04
N PRO A 94 -22.61 -3.03 -21.85
CA PRO A 94 -24.05 -3.07 -21.61
C PRO A 94 -24.65 -1.67 -21.73
N GLY A 95 -25.90 -1.59 -22.21
CA GLY A 95 -26.67 -0.34 -22.21
C GLY A 95 -26.86 0.24 -20.80
N GLU A 96 -27.28 1.50 -20.69
CA GLU A 96 -27.43 2.19 -19.40
C GLU A 96 -28.33 1.44 -18.40
N GLU A 97 -29.33 0.69 -18.88
CA GLU A 97 -30.27 -0.09 -18.08
C GLU A 97 -29.87 -1.56 -17.84
N GLU A 98 -28.82 -2.06 -18.49
CA GLU A 98 -28.36 -3.44 -18.33
C GLU A 98 -27.43 -3.58 -17.10
N THR A 99 -27.84 -4.40 -16.14
CA THR A 99 -27.12 -4.60 -14.87
C THR A 99 -25.98 -5.64 -14.97
N GLY A 100 -25.87 -6.37 -16.08
CA GLY A 100 -24.81 -7.33 -16.37
C GLY A 100 -23.72 -6.73 -17.27
N GLY A 101 -22.49 -7.26 -17.25
CA GLY A 101 -21.46 -6.91 -18.25
C GLY A 101 -20.43 -5.84 -17.85
N ARG A 102 -20.69 -5.02 -16.82
CA ARG A 102 -19.75 -3.97 -16.36
C ARG A 102 -18.49 -4.49 -15.66
N GLY A 103 -18.47 -5.76 -15.26
CA GLY A 103 -17.41 -6.32 -14.42
C GLY A 103 -16.01 -6.23 -15.05
N LEU A 104 -15.88 -6.52 -16.34
CA LEU A 104 -14.59 -6.40 -17.03
C LEU A 104 -14.22 -4.94 -17.35
N MET A 105 -15.21 -4.04 -17.50
CA MET A 105 -14.92 -2.62 -17.62
C MET A 105 -14.30 -2.07 -16.33
N LEU A 106 -14.77 -2.53 -15.16
CA LEU A 106 -14.16 -2.17 -13.87
C LEU A 106 -12.72 -2.72 -13.77
N VAL A 107 -12.51 -3.97 -14.21
CA VAL A 107 -11.16 -4.55 -14.25
C VAL A 107 -10.24 -3.74 -15.18
N GLU A 108 -10.70 -3.39 -16.39
CA GLU A 108 -9.96 -2.56 -17.34
C GLU A 108 -9.61 -1.19 -16.74
N ALA A 109 -10.59 -0.52 -16.13
CA ALA A 109 -10.41 0.83 -15.60
C ALA A 109 -9.48 0.90 -14.38
N LEU A 110 -9.49 -0.12 -13.51
CA LEU A 110 -8.75 -0.12 -12.25
C LEU A 110 -7.38 -0.81 -12.35
N SER A 111 -7.17 -1.63 -13.37
CA SER A 111 -5.90 -2.35 -13.54
C SER A 111 -4.87 -1.48 -14.26
N HIS A 112 -3.62 -1.55 -13.82
CA HIS A 112 -2.50 -1.07 -14.63
C HIS A 112 -2.40 -1.84 -15.94
N ARG A 113 -2.58 -3.16 -15.87
CA ARG A 113 -2.73 -4.07 -17.00
C ARG A 113 -3.44 -5.33 -16.53
N TRP A 114 -4.15 -5.98 -17.43
CA TRP A 114 -4.79 -7.26 -17.15
C TRP A 114 -4.75 -8.13 -18.40
N GLY A 115 -5.07 -9.41 -18.25
CA GLY A 115 -5.13 -10.31 -19.38
C GLY A 115 -5.60 -11.71 -19.03
N VAL A 116 -5.48 -12.59 -20.02
CA VAL A 116 -5.90 -13.99 -19.93
C VAL A 116 -4.75 -14.86 -20.39
N LYS A 117 -4.42 -15.88 -19.60
CA LYS A 117 -3.47 -16.94 -19.97
C LYS A 117 -4.13 -18.29 -19.82
N GLU A 118 -3.63 -19.29 -20.52
CA GLU A 118 -3.99 -20.68 -20.27
C GLU A 118 -3.57 -21.08 -18.85
N ARG A 119 -4.35 -21.96 -18.24
CA ARG A 119 -4.01 -22.46 -16.92
C ARG A 119 -2.75 -23.31 -17.02
N ALA A 120 -1.75 -23.01 -16.18
CA ALA A 120 -0.46 -23.72 -16.20
C ALA A 120 -0.59 -25.25 -15.99
N CYS A 121 -1.59 -25.70 -15.24
CA CYS A 121 -1.86 -27.11 -15.00
C CYS A 121 -3.32 -27.46 -15.33
N GLY A 122 -3.53 -28.01 -16.53
CA GLY A 122 -4.80 -28.59 -16.95
C GLY A 122 -5.73 -27.63 -17.70
N ILE A 123 -6.99 -28.04 -17.86
CA ILE A 123 -8.00 -27.32 -18.66
C ILE A 123 -8.44 -26.04 -17.96
N GLY A 124 -8.62 -25.01 -18.77
CA GLY A 124 -9.23 -23.74 -18.37
C GLY A 124 -8.29 -22.56 -18.58
N LYS A 125 -8.59 -21.48 -17.88
CA LYS A 125 -7.90 -20.20 -18.04
C LYS A 125 -7.61 -19.55 -16.71
N THR A 126 -6.66 -18.64 -16.74
CA THR A 126 -6.34 -17.72 -15.65
C THR A 126 -6.53 -16.30 -16.16
N VAL A 127 -7.50 -15.58 -15.60
CA VAL A 127 -7.62 -14.15 -15.77
C VAL A 127 -6.79 -13.48 -14.68
N TRP A 128 -5.98 -12.51 -15.06
CA TRP A 128 -5.08 -11.81 -14.14
C TRP A 128 -5.18 -10.31 -14.32
N ALA A 129 -4.99 -9.58 -13.23
CA ALA A 129 -4.97 -8.13 -13.19
C ALA A 129 -3.81 -7.67 -12.30
N GLU A 130 -3.11 -6.63 -12.72
CA GLU A 130 -2.06 -5.98 -11.95
C GLU A 130 -2.49 -4.56 -11.58
N LEU A 131 -2.37 -4.23 -10.30
CA LEU A 131 -2.70 -2.93 -9.74
C LEU A 131 -1.45 -2.27 -9.17
N LYS A 132 -1.40 -0.93 -9.17
CA LYS A 132 -0.30 -0.19 -8.56
C LYS A 132 -0.32 -0.39 -7.04
N ALA A 133 0.77 -0.92 -6.49
CA ALA A 133 0.97 -1.10 -5.06
C ALA A 133 1.43 0.22 -4.42
N GLN A 134 0.53 1.18 -4.29
CA GLN A 134 0.87 2.45 -3.64
C GLN A 134 1.03 2.19 -2.14
N ALA A 135 2.25 2.33 -1.64
CA ALA A 135 2.50 2.28 -0.21
C ALA A 135 1.81 3.46 0.49
N VAL A 136 1.43 3.29 1.75
CA VAL A 136 1.08 4.44 2.60
C VAL A 136 2.32 5.32 2.71
N VAL A 137 2.35 6.43 1.99
CA VAL A 137 3.27 7.51 2.28
C VAL A 137 2.74 8.14 3.56
N PRO A 138 3.44 8.11 4.71
CA PRO A 138 3.00 8.89 5.85
C PRO A 138 2.94 10.34 5.38
N GLU A 139 1.76 10.95 5.41
CA GLU A 139 1.65 12.37 5.14
C GLU A 139 2.65 13.09 6.03
N PRO A 140 3.48 14.00 5.48
CA PRO A 140 4.40 14.78 6.30
C PRO A 140 3.56 15.46 7.38
N THR A 141 3.79 15.09 8.64
CA THR A 141 3.06 15.70 9.75
C THR A 141 3.16 17.21 9.59
N PRO A 142 2.03 17.94 9.51
CA PRO A 142 2.10 19.38 9.31
C PRO A 142 2.95 20.01 10.41
N PRO A 143 3.72 21.07 10.10
CA PRO A 143 4.45 21.81 11.12
C PRO A 143 3.51 22.17 12.27
N ALA A 144 3.85 21.75 13.49
CA ALA A 144 3.10 22.10 14.69
C ALA A 144 3.95 23.03 15.57
N GLU A 145 3.30 23.99 16.23
CA GLU A 145 3.92 24.71 17.34
C GLU A 145 3.97 23.81 18.57
N VAL A 146 5.17 23.51 19.02
CA VAL A 146 5.43 22.60 20.14
C VAL A 146 6.36 23.31 21.12
N PRO A 147 6.07 23.31 22.44
CA PRO A 147 6.99 23.85 23.43
C PRO A 147 8.36 23.19 23.32
N ALA A 148 9.44 23.96 23.44
CA ALA A 148 10.81 23.45 23.30
C ALA A 148 11.09 22.20 24.14
N ALA A 149 10.51 22.10 25.34
CA ALA A 149 10.64 20.95 26.24
C ALA A 149 10.07 19.63 25.69
N MET A 150 9.24 19.68 24.64
CA MET A 150 8.62 18.52 24.00
C MET A 150 9.30 18.12 22.69
N VAL A 151 10.40 18.79 22.30
CA VAL A 151 11.21 18.37 21.16
C VAL A 151 11.97 17.09 21.53
N LEU A 152 11.98 16.11 20.63
CA LEU A 152 12.71 14.85 20.79
C LEU A 152 13.79 14.73 19.71
N PRO A 153 14.85 13.96 19.95
CA PRO A 153 15.79 13.56 18.90
C PRO A 153 15.05 12.96 17.70
N GLY A 154 15.48 13.35 16.49
CA GLY A 154 14.85 13.00 15.23
C GLY A 154 13.76 13.98 14.79
N HIS A 155 13.21 14.83 15.66
CA HIS A 155 12.31 15.89 15.21
C HIS A 155 13.07 16.90 14.31
N SER A 156 12.41 17.38 13.26
CA SER A 156 12.88 18.53 12.50
C SER A 156 12.28 19.79 13.09
N VAL A 157 13.11 20.79 13.38
CA VAL A 157 12.77 22.06 14.01
C VAL A 157 13.04 23.18 13.02
N ARG A 158 12.15 24.18 12.92
CA ARG A 158 12.37 25.33 12.05
C ARG A 158 13.18 26.39 12.79
N VAL A 159 14.44 26.57 12.40
CA VAL A 159 15.40 27.50 13.01
C VAL A 159 16.02 28.35 11.91
N TRP A 160 16.07 29.68 12.10
CA TRP A 160 16.60 30.63 11.11
C TRP A 160 16.00 30.44 9.70
N GLY A 161 14.71 30.12 9.61
CA GLY A 161 14.01 29.89 8.34
C GLY A 161 14.27 28.52 7.69
N ARG A 162 15.18 27.70 8.21
CA ARG A 162 15.54 26.36 7.69
C ARG A 162 14.99 25.25 8.59
N TRP A 163 14.83 24.06 8.04
CA TRP A 163 14.52 22.85 8.80
C TRP A 163 15.82 22.16 9.19
N LEU A 164 16.03 21.95 10.49
CA LEU A 164 17.19 21.27 11.05
C LEU A 164 16.73 20.12 11.94
N THR A 165 17.45 19.00 11.93
CA THR A 165 17.10 17.81 12.71
C THR A 165 17.75 17.89 14.09
N ALA A 166 16.95 17.73 15.14
CA ALA A 166 17.43 17.58 16.51
C ALA A 166 18.18 16.23 16.64
N LEU A 167 19.48 16.29 16.90
CA LEU A 167 20.32 15.11 17.17
C LEU A 167 20.28 14.72 18.65
N GLY A 168 20.15 15.72 19.53
CA GLY A 168 20.06 15.56 20.97
C GLY A 168 19.26 16.69 21.59
N VAL A 169 18.55 16.41 22.68
CA VAL A 169 17.77 17.41 23.43
C VAL A 169 18.07 17.22 24.91
N ARG A 170 18.51 18.29 25.58
CA ARG A 170 18.82 18.29 27.02
C ARG A 170 18.20 19.50 27.71
N GLY A 171 17.81 19.32 28.97
CA GLY A 171 17.41 20.42 29.85
C GLY A 171 18.62 21.07 30.51
N ASP A 172 18.61 22.38 30.66
CA ASP A 172 19.63 23.17 31.34
C ASP A 172 18.93 24.19 32.26
N LEU A 173 19.26 24.19 33.55
CA LEU A 173 18.72 25.16 34.51
C LEU A 173 19.73 26.30 34.66
N ASP A 174 19.27 27.55 34.55
CA ASP A 174 20.13 28.69 34.87
C ASP A 174 20.24 28.93 36.38
N ALA A 175 21.01 29.96 36.77
CA ALA A 175 21.24 30.32 38.17
C ALA A 175 19.95 30.74 38.91
N ASP A 176 18.93 31.20 38.18
CA ASP A 176 17.64 31.63 38.70
C ASP A 176 16.61 30.48 38.74
N GLY A 177 17.01 29.26 38.33
CA GLY A 177 16.16 28.07 38.31
C GLY A 177 15.23 28.00 37.09
N VAL A 178 15.46 28.80 36.06
CA VAL A 178 14.67 28.79 34.83
C VAL A 178 15.15 27.66 33.93
N LEU A 179 14.21 26.82 33.48
CA LEU A 179 14.50 25.69 32.60
C LEU A 179 14.61 26.14 31.14
N HIS A 180 15.82 26.02 30.62
CA HIS A 180 16.14 26.09 29.20
C HIS A 180 16.24 24.70 28.60
N VAL A 181 16.01 24.63 27.30
CA VAL A 181 16.23 23.43 26.49
C VAL A 181 17.35 23.74 25.51
N VAL A 182 18.35 22.87 25.48
CA VAL A 182 19.45 22.92 24.51
C VAL A 182 19.27 21.77 23.52
N ILE A 183 19.12 22.12 22.25
CA ILE A 183 18.88 21.20 21.14
C ILE A 183 20.12 21.20 20.26
N ASP A 184 20.82 20.07 20.20
CA ASP A 184 21.90 19.88 19.23
C ASP A 184 21.29 19.61 17.86
N LEU A 185 21.74 20.35 16.85
CA LEU A 185 21.19 20.30 15.50
C LEU A 185 22.18 19.61 14.56
N ASN A 186 21.67 19.07 13.45
CA ASN A 186 22.49 18.43 12.42
C ASN A 186 23.39 19.39 11.64
N ASP A 187 23.14 20.70 11.72
CA ASP A 187 23.95 21.77 11.13
C ASP A 187 23.83 23.03 12.01
N GLY A 188 24.92 23.80 12.14
CA GLY A 188 24.99 25.02 12.96
C GLY A 188 25.14 24.81 14.47
N PRO A 189 25.11 25.90 15.26
CA PRO A 189 25.25 25.83 16.72
C PRO A 189 23.99 25.25 17.38
N ALA A 190 24.17 24.70 18.60
CA ALA A 190 23.05 24.22 19.39
C ALA A 190 22.06 25.35 19.70
N LEU A 191 20.77 25.08 19.56
CA LEU A 191 19.71 26.02 19.87
C LEU A 191 19.41 25.97 21.37
N ARG A 192 19.62 27.08 22.08
CA ARG A 192 19.23 27.25 23.48
C ARG A 192 18.03 28.17 23.57
N VAL A 193 16.91 27.66 24.08
CA VAL A 193 15.63 28.38 24.19
C VAL A 193 14.96 28.12 25.53
N HIS A 194 14.02 28.96 25.91
CA HIS A 194 13.24 28.71 27.12
C HIS A 194 12.34 27.47 26.94
N SER A 195 12.16 26.65 27.98
CA SER A 195 11.41 25.38 27.88
C SER A 195 9.98 25.49 27.31
N ARG A 196 9.33 26.63 27.53
CA ARG A 196 7.97 26.93 27.03
C ARG A 196 7.93 27.68 25.70
N GLU A 197 9.08 28.01 25.13
CA GLU A 197 9.14 28.73 23.86
C GLU A 197 8.55 27.86 22.74
N PRO A 198 7.57 28.36 21.96
CA PRO A 198 6.97 27.59 20.89
C PRO A 198 7.95 27.46 19.72
N LEU A 199 8.24 26.23 19.32
CA LEU A 199 9.05 25.91 18.16
C LEU A 199 8.18 25.24 17.10
N ILE A 200 8.44 25.57 15.83
CA ILE A 200 7.77 24.92 14.71
C ILE A 200 8.47 23.59 14.44
N VAL A 201 7.77 22.48 14.67
CA VAL A 201 8.31 21.12 14.65
C VAL A 201 7.60 20.24 13.63
N ARG A 202 8.35 19.38 12.95
CA ARG A 202 7.87 18.23 12.17
C ARG A 202 8.42 16.95 12.78
N LYS A 203 7.57 15.95 12.99
CA LYS A 203 8.05 14.59 13.30
C LYS A 203 8.79 14.06 12.08
N ALA A 204 9.97 13.47 12.25
CA ALA A 204 10.61 12.79 11.13
C ALA A 204 9.69 11.66 10.63
N GLY A 205 9.40 11.66 9.34
CA GLY A 205 9.04 10.42 8.66
C GLY A 205 10.21 9.45 8.76
N ALA A 206 9.93 8.15 8.80
CA ALA A 206 10.96 7.11 8.78
C ALA A 206 12.05 7.47 7.75
N PRO A 207 13.35 7.24 8.06
CA PRO A 207 14.43 7.65 7.17
C PRO A 207 14.19 7.05 5.78
N VAL A 208 13.99 7.92 4.79
CA VAL A 208 14.04 7.51 3.38
C VAL A 208 15.49 7.15 3.14
N LEU A 209 15.79 5.85 3.11
CA LEU A 209 17.10 5.36 2.70
C LEU A 209 17.43 5.99 1.34
N PRO A 210 18.61 6.62 1.18
CA PRO A 210 18.99 7.17 -0.10
C PRO A 210 18.99 6.03 -1.12
N ARG A 211 18.35 6.26 -2.28
CA ARG A 211 18.52 5.39 -3.45
C ARG A 211 20.02 5.31 -3.71
N ALA A 212 20.58 4.10 -3.63
CA ALA A 212 21.92 3.84 -4.09
C ALA A 212 22.00 4.32 -5.54
N THR A 213 22.82 5.34 -5.79
CA THR A 213 23.13 5.77 -7.14
C THR A 213 23.86 4.63 -7.82
N GLU A 214 23.24 4.13 -8.88
CA GLU A 214 23.74 3.14 -9.80
C GLU A 214 25.05 3.63 -10.42
N THR A 215 26.18 3.13 -9.93
CA THR A 215 27.46 3.21 -10.64
C THR A 215 27.42 2.17 -11.76
N ALA A 216 27.16 2.63 -12.98
CA ALA A 216 27.40 1.86 -14.19
C ALA A 216 28.91 1.59 -14.36
N PRO A 217 29.35 0.37 -14.66
CA PRO A 217 30.70 0.14 -15.15
C PRO A 217 30.77 0.44 -16.65
N GLY A 218 31.85 1.11 -17.05
CA GLY A 218 32.24 1.32 -18.44
C GLY A 218 32.99 0.13 -19.04
#